data_AF-A0A7W1J3E5-F1
#
_entry.id   AF-A0A7W1J3E5-F1
#
_cell.length_a   1.000
_cell.length_b   1.000
_cell.length_c   1.000
_cell.angle_alpha   90.00
_cell.angle_beta   90.00
_cell.angle_gamma   90.00
#
_symmetry.space_group_name_H-M   'P 1'
#
loop_
_entity.id
_entity.type
_entity.pdbx_description
1 polymer ?
#
loop_
_entity_poly.entity_id
_entity_poly.type
_entity_poly.pdbx_seq_one_letter_code
_entity_poly.pdbx_strand_id
1 'polypeptide(L)'
;VHEKAHEMVESFERSLRSQGMDPEQYYQLAGTGHAEFEERVKPDAEDTVRKELVLDAVATAEGIVADEDEVMHEIGHLAEDSERSPEEIAQTLRNNGTYAMLEEEISRQKALDFLVENAVPVPLEETEEVEQEPADEEVPVEARAGATESEQREEQE
;
A
#
# COMPACT_ATOMS: atom_id res chain seq x y z
N VAL A 1 6.74 6.29 -12.28
CA VAL A 1 7.43 5.44 -11.29
C VAL A 1 7.98 6.25 -10.12
N HIS A 2 8.91 7.20 -10.31
CA HIS A 2 9.41 8.03 -9.19
C HIS A 2 8.32 8.81 -8.46
N GLU A 3 7.45 9.49 -9.20
CA GLU A 3 6.29 10.19 -8.64
C GLU A 3 5.38 9.24 -7.86
N LYS A 4 5.03 8.09 -8.43
CA LYS A 4 4.26 7.06 -7.74
C LYS A 4 4.93 6.53 -6.48
N ALA A 5 6.25 6.31 -6.50
CA ALA A 5 7.00 5.88 -5.33
C ALA A 5 6.94 6.95 -4.22
N HIS A 6 7.08 8.22 -4.59
CA HIS A 6 6.91 9.34 -3.67
C HIS A 6 5.51 9.39 -3.07
N GLU A 7 4.46 9.28 -3.91
CA GLU A 7 3.06 9.22 -3.45
C GLU A 7 2.80 8.05 -2.47
N MET A 8 3.39 6.88 -2.74
CA MET A 8 3.29 5.72 -1.85
C MET A 8 3.96 6.00 -0.51
N VAL A 9 5.12 6.65 -0.49
CA VAL A 9 5.78 7.08 0.75
C VAL A 9 4.94 8.11 1.48
N GLU A 10 4.45 9.16 0.81
CA GLU A 10 3.60 10.17 1.43
C GLU A 10 2.31 9.56 2.01
N SER A 11 1.71 8.61 1.31
CA SER A 11 0.53 7.87 1.76
C SER A 11 0.83 7.07 3.03
N PHE A 12 1.95 6.36 3.05
CA PHE A 12 2.42 5.64 4.24
C PHE A 12 2.64 6.60 5.42
N GLU A 13 3.32 7.73 5.20
CA GLU A 13 3.56 8.71 6.25
C GLU A 13 2.26 9.38 6.75
N ARG A 14 1.29 9.63 5.87
CA ARG A 14 -0.06 10.08 6.26
C ARG A 14 -0.75 9.05 7.14
N SER A 15 -0.65 7.76 6.80
CA SER A 15 -1.18 6.67 7.62
C SER A 15 -0.52 6.60 8.99
N LEU A 16 0.80 6.76 9.09
CA LEU A 16 1.49 6.84 10.38
C LEU A 16 0.99 8.01 11.23
N ARG A 17 0.87 9.20 10.63
CA ARG A 17 0.36 10.38 11.32
C ARG A 17 -1.08 10.18 11.82
N SER A 18 -1.94 9.53 11.03
CA SER A 18 -3.31 9.20 11.48
C SER A 18 -3.35 8.24 12.67
N GLN A 19 -2.32 7.41 12.85
CA GLN A 19 -2.15 6.51 14.00
C GLN A 19 -1.44 7.21 15.18
N GLY A 20 -1.10 8.50 15.05
CA GLY A 20 -0.40 9.27 16.08
C GLY A 20 1.10 9.01 16.15
N MET A 21 1.69 8.42 15.11
CA MET A 21 3.13 8.16 15.01
C MET A 21 3.81 9.16 14.09
N ASP A 22 4.97 9.66 14.51
CA ASP A 22 5.82 10.49 13.65
C ASP A 22 6.65 9.61 12.69
N PRO A 23 6.67 9.91 11.38
CA PRO A 23 7.44 9.13 10.40
C PRO A 23 8.93 9.06 10.69
N GLU A 24 9.56 10.11 11.20
CA GLU A 24 10.99 10.11 11.51
C GLU A 24 11.30 9.12 12.64
N GLN A 25 10.41 9.03 13.62
CA GLN A 25 10.53 8.04 14.70
C GLN A 25 10.37 6.61 14.19
N TYR A 26 9.45 6.37 13.25
CA TYR A 26 9.32 5.06 12.60
C TYR A 26 10.62 4.68 11.87
N TYR A 27 11.17 5.58 11.07
CA TYR A 27 12.41 5.37 10.32
C TYR A 27 13.58 5.03 11.26
N GLN A 28 13.71 5.75 12.38
CA GLN A 28 14.73 5.48 13.40
C GLN A 28 14.58 4.08 14.02
N LEU A 29 13.35 3.68 14.38
CA LEU A 29 13.08 2.37 14.98
C LEU A 29 13.33 1.23 13.98
N ALA A 30 12.93 1.42 12.74
CA ALA A 30 13.10 0.45 11.66
C ALA A 30 14.54 0.40 11.11
N GLY A 31 15.43 1.30 11.55
CA GLY A 31 16.81 1.37 11.07
C GLY A 31 16.93 1.69 9.58
N THR A 32 15.98 2.47 9.04
CA THR A 32 15.90 2.85 7.63
C THR A 32 15.76 4.37 7.51
N GLY A 33 16.02 4.94 6.34
CA GLY A 33 15.67 6.33 6.02
C GLY A 33 14.49 6.46 5.04
N HIS A 34 13.98 7.69 4.87
CA HIS A 34 12.99 8.04 3.84
C HIS A 34 13.46 7.62 2.43
N ALA A 35 14.68 7.98 2.04
CA ALA A 35 15.22 7.63 0.71
C ALA A 35 15.35 6.10 0.52
N GLU A 36 15.77 5.36 1.55
CA GLU A 36 15.86 3.90 1.48
C GLU A 36 14.49 3.23 1.44
N PHE A 37 13.49 3.83 2.10
CA PHE A 37 12.11 3.39 2.02
C PHE A 37 11.52 3.66 0.63
N GLU A 38 11.80 4.84 0.05
CA GLU A 38 11.41 5.18 -1.32
C GLU A 38 11.99 4.19 -2.34
N GLU A 39 13.30 3.88 -2.25
CA GLU A 39 13.93 2.86 -3.10
C GLU A 39 13.27 1.48 -2.96
N ARG A 40 12.81 1.14 -1.74
CA ARG A 40 12.15 -0.15 -1.46
C ARG A 40 10.76 -0.25 -2.09
N VAL A 41 10.01 0.84 -2.16
CA VAL A 41 8.66 0.86 -2.75
C VAL A 41 8.67 1.04 -4.26
N LYS A 42 9.82 1.38 -4.88
CA LYS A 42 9.92 1.56 -6.34
C LYS A 42 9.45 0.38 -7.17
N PRO A 43 9.75 -0.90 -6.85
CA PRO A 43 9.26 -2.03 -7.63
C PRO A 43 7.72 -2.11 -7.64
N ASP A 44 7.09 -1.88 -6.49
CA ASP A 44 5.63 -1.85 -6.36
C ASP A 44 5.02 -0.65 -7.10
N ALA A 45 5.69 0.51 -7.04
CA ALA A 45 5.32 1.68 -7.81
C ALA A 45 5.42 1.44 -9.32
N GLU A 46 6.42 0.70 -9.79
CA GLU A 46 6.54 0.30 -11.19
C GLU A 46 5.39 -0.61 -11.62
N ASP A 47 5.08 -1.63 -10.82
CA ASP A 47 3.98 -2.56 -11.09
C ASP A 47 2.63 -1.84 -11.10
N THR A 48 2.42 -0.92 -10.17
CA THR A 48 1.19 -0.11 -10.10
C THR A 48 1.03 0.77 -11.34
N VAL A 49 2.07 1.53 -11.72
CA VAL A 49 2.04 2.35 -12.94
C VAL A 49 1.79 1.49 -14.17
N ARG A 50 2.38 0.29 -14.23
CA ARG A 50 2.15 -0.63 -15.34
C ARG A 50 0.68 -1.06 -15.42
N LYS A 51 0.05 -1.41 -14.29
CA LYS A 51 -1.36 -1.77 -14.23
C LYS A 51 -2.27 -0.60 -14.63
N GLU A 52 -2.00 0.60 -14.10
CA GLU A 52 -2.72 1.82 -14.45
C GLU A 52 -2.67 2.07 -15.96
N LEU A 53 -1.49 2.03 -16.58
CA LEU A 53 -1.32 2.22 -18.02
C LEU A 53 -2.04 1.16 -18.86
N VAL A 54 -2.13 -0.08 -18.37
CA VAL A 54 -2.91 -1.14 -19.04
C VAL A 54 -4.40 -0.82 -18.97
N LEU A 55 -4.90 -0.41 -17.81
CA LEU A 55 -6.31 -0.02 -17.65
C LEU A 55 -6.65 1.21 -18.49
N ASP A 56 -5.77 2.22 -18.55
CA ASP A 56 -5.93 3.40 -19.40
C ASP A 56 -6.01 3.00 -20.89
N ALA A 57 -5.17 2.06 -21.31
CA ALA A 57 -5.18 1.54 -22.67
C ALA A 57 -6.48 0.78 -23.00
N VAL A 58 -6.99 -0.02 -22.07
CA VAL A 58 -8.28 -0.71 -22.20
C VAL A 58 -9.43 0.31 -22.26
N ALA A 59 -9.44 1.28 -21.35
CA ALA A 59 -10.45 2.33 -21.33
C ALA A 59 -10.50 3.09 -22.67
N THR A 60 -9.34 3.45 -23.20
CA THR A 60 -9.22 4.12 -24.49
C THR A 60 -9.69 3.24 -25.65
N ALA A 61 -9.33 1.96 -25.66
CA ALA A 61 -9.69 1.03 -26.73
C ALA A 61 -11.20 0.74 -26.80
N GLU A 62 -11.84 0.64 -25.63
CA GLU A 62 -13.26 0.33 -25.49
C GLU A 62 -14.15 1.59 -25.41
N GLY A 63 -13.54 2.78 -25.38
CA GLY A 63 -14.25 4.06 -25.26
C GLY A 63 -14.93 4.25 -23.90
N ILE A 64 -14.35 3.68 -22.84
CA ILE A 64 -14.82 3.81 -21.46
C ILE A 64 -14.35 5.15 -20.92
N VAL A 65 -15.30 6.01 -20.56
CA VAL A 65 -15.06 7.32 -19.99
C VAL A 65 -16.00 7.50 -18.80
N ALA A 66 -15.50 8.14 -17.74
CA ALA A 66 -16.32 8.58 -16.62
C ALA A 66 -17.27 9.69 -17.07
N ASP A 67 -18.55 9.57 -16.75
CA ASP A 67 -19.51 10.64 -16.99
C ASP A 67 -19.59 11.62 -15.79
N GLU A 68 -20.21 12.79 -16.01
CA GLU A 68 -20.29 13.82 -14.97
C GLU A 68 -21.11 13.36 -13.77
N ASP A 69 -22.10 12.48 -13.96
CA ASP A 69 -22.94 11.96 -12.88
C ASP A 69 -22.14 10.98 -11.99
N GLU A 70 -21.34 10.10 -12.59
CA GLU A 70 -20.43 9.18 -11.90
C GLU A 70 -19.36 9.94 -11.09
N VAL A 71 -18.77 10.97 -11.68
CA VAL A 71 -17.79 11.82 -10.98
C VAL A 71 -18.45 12.56 -9.82
N MET A 72 -19.65 13.11 -10.02
CA MET A 72 -20.38 13.79 -8.97
C MET A 72 -20.85 12.84 -7.86
N HIS A 73 -21.16 11.58 -8.19
CA HIS A 73 -21.46 10.54 -7.22
C HIS A 73 -20.27 10.25 -6.31
N GLU A 74 -19.07 10.09 -6.88
CA GLU A 74 -17.85 9.87 -6.11
C GLU A 74 -17.49 11.08 -5.23
N ILE A 75 -17.66 12.29 -5.77
CA ILE A 75 -17.51 13.52 -4.98
C ILE A 75 -18.55 13.60 -3.86
N GLY A 76 -19.76 13.10 -4.09
CA GLY A 76 -20.80 12.96 -3.08
C GLY A 76 -20.34 12.12 -1.89
N HIS A 77 -19.71 10.97 -2.15
CA HIS A 77 -19.13 10.14 -1.09
C HIS A 77 -18.00 10.84 -0.33
N LEU A 78 -17.13 11.58 -1.03
CA LEU A 78 -16.10 12.40 -0.37
C LEU A 78 -16.69 13.51 0.50
N ALA A 79 -17.89 14.00 0.15
CA ALA A 79 -18.58 15.04 0.89
C ALA A 79 -19.24 14.53 2.18
N GLU A 80 -19.58 13.24 2.29
CA GLU A 80 -20.28 12.67 3.44
C GLU A 80 -19.53 12.90 4.77
N ASP A 81 -18.21 12.79 4.72
CA ASP A 81 -17.32 13.00 5.87
C ASP A 81 -16.71 14.43 5.90
N SER A 82 -17.09 15.29 4.95
CA SER A 82 -16.58 16.66 4.82
C SER A 82 -17.59 17.71 5.29
N GLU A 83 -17.10 18.85 5.77
CA GLU A 83 -17.94 20.02 6.12
C GLU A 83 -18.39 20.84 4.88
N ARG A 84 -18.10 20.36 3.67
CA ARG A 84 -18.27 21.09 2.40
C ARG A 84 -19.31 20.42 1.50
N SER A 85 -20.01 21.20 0.68
CA SER A 85 -20.94 20.63 -0.29
C SER A 85 -20.20 19.92 -1.45
N PRO A 86 -20.81 18.91 -2.09
CA PRO A 86 -20.25 18.26 -3.27
C PRO A 86 -19.84 19.25 -4.38
N GLU A 87 -20.64 20.30 -4.58
CA GLU A 87 -20.37 21.33 -5.59
C GLU A 87 -19.12 22.16 -5.25
N GLU A 88 -18.91 22.47 -3.97
CA GLU A 88 -17.71 23.19 -3.51
C GLU A 88 -16.45 22.32 -3.68
N ILE A 89 -16.56 21.02 -3.42
CA ILE A 89 -15.48 20.06 -3.64
C ILE A 89 -15.18 19.94 -5.14
N ALA A 90 -16.20 19.73 -5.98
CA ALA A 90 -16.06 19.67 -7.44
C ALA A 90 -15.39 20.93 -8.00
N GLN A 91 -15.79 22.11 -7.54
CA GLN A 91 -15.17 23.37 -7.94
C GLN A 91 -13.71 23.45 -7.49
N THR A 92 -13.39 22.97 -6.29
CA THR A 92 -12.00 22.91 -5.80
C THR A 92 -11.15 22.00 -6.68
N LEU A 93 -11.65 20.79 -7.00
CA LEU A 93 -10.98 19.81 -7.86
C LEU A 93 -10.79 20.34 -9.30
N ARG A 94 -11.74 21.13 -9.82
CA ARG A 94 -11.58 21.77 -11.14
C ARG A 94 -10.53 22.87 -11.10
N ASN A 95 -10.48 23.66 -10.02
CA ASN A 95 -9.56 24.79 -9.87
C ASN A 95 -8.10 24.36 -9.68
N ASN A 96 -7.85 23.26 -8.97
CA ASN A 96 -6.50 22.72 -8.75
C ASN A 96 -6.06 21.71 -9.84
N GLY A 97 -6.95 21.39 -10.79
CA GLY A 97 -6.67 20.47 -11.89
C GLY A 97 -6.80 18.98 -11.54
N THR A 98 -7.22 18.62 -10.32
CA THR A 98 -7.33 17.21 -9.91
C THR A 98 -8.67 16.57 -10.32
N TYR A 99 -9.60 17.33 -10.90
CA TYR A 99 -10.86 16.80 -11.43
C TYR A 99 -10.62 15.79 -12.56
N ALA A 100 -9.70 16.09 -13.48
CA ALA A 100 -9.34 15.17 -14.56
C ALA A 100 -8.70 13.88 -14.03
N MET A 101 -7.93 13.96 -12.94
CA MET A 101 -7.35 12.76 -12.31
C MET A 101 -8.44 11.86 -11.72
N LEU A 102 -9.52 12.44 -11.18
CA LEU A 102 -10.66 11.68 -10.69
C LEU A 102 -11.45 11.03 -11.83
N GLU A 103 -11.66 11.74 -12.94
CA GLU A 103 -12.27 11.17 -14.16
C GLU A 103 -11.45 9.98 -14.69
N GLU A 104 -10.13 10.12 -14.73
CA GLU A 104 -9.21 9.06 -15.15
C GLU A 104 -9.28 7.85 -14.21
N GLU A 105 -9.33 8.06 -12.89
CA GLU A 105 -9.45 6.98 -11.91
C GLU A 105 -10.77 6.20 -12.06
N ILE A 106 -11.89 6.92 -12.20
CA ILE A 106 -13.19 6.29 -12.43
C ILE A 106 -13.19 5.51 -13.75
N SER A 107 -12.56 6.06 -14.79
CA SER A 107 -12.44 5.37 -16.09
C SER A 107 -11.61 4.09 -15.99
N ARG A 108 -10.52 4.09 -15.21
CA ARG A 108 -9.72 2.89 -14.93
C ARG A 108 -10.51 1.84 -14.14
N GLN A 109 -11.29 2.26 -13.16
CA GLN A 109 -12.12 1.34 -12.39
C GLN A 109 -13.18 0.68 -13.27
N LYS A 110 -13.84 1.44 -14.14
CA LYS A 110 -14.78 0.89 -15.14
C LYS A 110 -14.10 -0.05 -16.14
N ALA A 111 -12.87 0.25 -16.54
CA ALA A 111 -12.09 -0.65 -17.39
C ALA A 111 -11.75 -1.97 -16.66
N LEU A 112 -11.46 -1.91 -15.36
CA LEU A 112 -11.27 -3.11 -14.55
C LEU A 112 -12.56 -3.92 -14.46
N ASP A 113 -13.70 -3.29 -14.19
CA ASP A 113 -15.01 -3.96 -14.14
C ASP A 113 -15.33 -4.64 -15.47
N PHE A 114 -15.09 -3.95 -16.60
CA PHE A 114 -15.21 -4.52 -17.93
C PHE A 114 -14.32 -5.77 -18.11
N LEU A 115 -13.06 -5.73 -17.66
CA LEU A 115 -12.18 -6.89 -17.74
C LEU A 115 -12.69 -8.05 -16.89
N VAL A 116 -13.20 -7.79 -15.68
CA VAL A 116 -13.75 -8.80 -14.78
C VAL A 116 -14.99 -9.46 -15.38
N GLU A 117 -15.91 -8.68 -15.95
CA GLU A 117 -17.12 -9.18 -16.59
C GLU A 117 -16.83 -10.07 -17.81
N ASN A 118 -15.72 -9.82 -18.50
CA ASN A 118 -15.29 -10.58 -19.67
C ASN A 118 -14.25 -11.67 -19.36
N ALA A 119 -13.79 -11.77 -18.12
CA ALA A 119 -12.83 -12.78 -17.71
C ALA A 119 -13.49 -14.16 -17.59
N VAL A 120 -12.74 -15.21 -17.94
CA VAL A 120 -13.16 -16.58 -17.66
C VAL A 120 -12.80 -16.89 -16.21
N PRO A 121 -13.78 -17.11 -15.30
CA PRO A 121 -13.49 -17.40 -13.91
C PRO A 121 -12.80 -18.76 -13.83
N VAL A 122 -11.66 -18.81 -13.15
CA VAL A 122 -11.00 -20.06 -12.79
C VAL A 122 -11.49 -20.42 -11.39
N PRO A 123 -12.18 -21.57 -11.21
CA PRO A 123 -12.53 -22.05 -9.88
C PRO A 123 -11.26 -22.16 -9.05
N LEU A 124 -11.29 -21.64 -7.83
CA LEU A 124 -10.27 -22.00 -6.85
C LEU A 124 -10.42 -23.50 -6.64
N GLU A 125 -9.46 -24.29 -7.13
CA GLU A 125 -9.29 -25.62 -6.58
C GLU A 125 -9.03 -25.41 -5.10
N GLU A 126 -9.86 -26.03 -4.24
CA GLU A 126 -9.53 -26.19 -2.83
C GLU A 126 -8.20 -26.95 -2.85
N THR A 127 -7.09 -26.23 -2.80
CA THR A 127 -5.80 -26.84 -2.52
C THR A 127 -6.00 -27.44 -1.13
N GLU A 128 -6.17 -28.76 -1.10
CA GLU A 128 -6.06 -29.56 0.10
C GLU A 128 -4.88 -28.98 0.88
N GLU A 129 -5.14 -28.64 2.13
CA GLU A 129 -4.15 -28.12 3.06
C GLU A 129 -2.87 -28.91 2.87
N VAL A 130 -1.82 -28.26 2.34
CA VAL A 130 -0.49 -28.81 2.46
C VAL A 130 -0.20 -28.70 3.95
N GLU A 131 -0.50 -29.77 4.68
CA GLU A 131 -0.01 -30.00 6.03
C GLU A 131 1.48 -29.68 5.98
N GLN A 132 1.85 -28.52 6.55
CA GLN A 132 3.24 -28.23 6.80
C GLN A 132 3.68 -29.24 7.84
N GLU A 133 4.31 -30.33 7.40
CA GLU A 133 5.13 -31.16 8.28
C GLU A 133 6.11 -30.22 8.99
N PRO A 134 6.20 -30.26 10.33
CA PRO A 134 7.14 -29.41 11.03
C PRO A 134 8.54 -29.78 10.55
N ALA A 135 9.28 -28.78 10.07
CA ALA A 135 10.71 -28.86 9.83
C ALA A 135 11.41 -29.09 11.18
N ASP A 136 11.46 -30.35 11.59
CA ASP A 136 12.32 -30.84 12.66
C ASP A 136 13.74 -30.93 12.08
N GLU A 137 14.40 -29.78 11.97
CA GLU A 137 15.85 -29.71 11.77
C GLU A 137 16.45 -28.98 12.97
N GLU A 138 16.83 -29.79 13.96
CA GLU A 138 17.61 -29.41 15.13
C GLU A 138 18.83 -28.58 14.73
N VAL A 139 18.83 -27.27 15.05
CA VAL A 139 20.06 -26.51 15.22
C VAL A 139 20.38 -26.51 16.71
N PRO A 140 21.45 -27.18 17.19
CA PRO A 140 21.73 -27.26 18.60
C PRO A 140 22.23 -25.90 19.10
N VAL A 141 21.40 -25.23 19.89
CA VAL A 141 21.82 -24.09 20.71
C VAL A 141 22.50 -24.68 21.95
N GLU A 142 23.83 -24.88 21.88
CA GLU A 142 24.61 -25.15 23.09
C GLU A 142 24.56 -23.94 24.04
N ALA A 143 23.67 -24.09 25.01
CA ALA A 143 23.77 -23.66 26.41
C ALA A 143 25.06 -22.92 26.81
N ARG A 144 24.94 -21.61 27.03
CA ARG A 144 25.67 -20.93 28.11
C ARG A 144 24.77 -19.95 28.85
N ALA A 145 23.95 -20.49 29.74
CA ALA A 145 23.49 -19.78 30.93
C ALA A 145 23.23 -20.80 32.05
N GLY A 146 24.06 -20.78 33.08
CA GLY A 146 23.77 -21.47 34.34
C GLY A 146 25.00 -21.88 35.15
N ALA A 147 25.47 -20.97 36.02
CA ALA A 147 26.02 -21.21 37.37
C ALA A 147 26.85 -19.97 37.78
N THR A 148 26.29 -18.98 38.46
CA THR A 148 26.28 -18.83 39.93
C THR A 148 27.66 -18.87 40.59
N GLU A 149 27.99 -17.74 41.23
CA GLU A 149 28.73 -17.65 42.50
C GLU A 149 30.23 -17.98 42.50
N SER A 150 31.07 -16.94 42.55
CA SER A 150 32.39 -16.99 43.20
C SER A 150 32.77 -15.60 43.71
N GLU A 151 32.14 -15.16 44.80
CA GLU A 151 32.74 -14.16 45.68
C GLU A 151 33.68 -14.87 46.66
N GLN A 152 34.91 -14.34 46.77
CA GLN A 152 35.82 -14.35 47.92
C GLN A 152 36.50 -15.68 48.33
N ARG A 153 37.83 -15.74 48.13
CA ARG A 153 38.89 -15.90 49.15
C ARG A 153 40.14 -16.53 48.52
N GLU A 154 41.20 -15.74 48.40
CA GLU A 154 42.34 -15.67 49.34
C GLU A 154 43.41 -16.74 49.05
N GLU A 155 44.62 -16.21 48.88
CA GLU A 155 45.90 -16.81 49.28
C GLU A 155 46.72 -17.69 48.32
N GLN A 156 47.93 -17.17 48.07
CA GLN A 156 49.23 -17.84 47.96
C GLN A 156 49.61 -18.47 46.61
N GLU A 157 50.43 -17.76 45.82
CA GLU A 157 51.91 -17.92 45.78
C GLU A 157 52.60 -16.65 45.26
#